data_AF-A0A075C3K4-F1
#
_entry.id   AF-A0A075C3K4-F1
#
_cell.length_a   1.000
_cell.length_b   1.000
_cell.length_c   1.000
_cell.angle_alpha   90.00
_cell.angle_beta   90.00
_cell.angle_gamma   90.00
#
_symmetry.space_group_name_H-M   'P 1'
#
loop_
_entity.id
_entity.type
_entity.pdbx_description
1 polymer ?
#
loop_
_entity_poly.entity_id
_entity_poly.type
_entity_poly.pdbx_seq_one_letter_code
_entity_poly.pdbx_strand_id
1 'polypeptide(L)'
;MSGLVKKLVTRSLSVAGKWQHQQLRRLNIHEYQGAELMGKYGVNVPKGVAVSSLDDVKNAIEQVFPNETELVVKSQILAGGRGLGTFRVSSGGVHIVTGDTFR
;
A
#
# COMPACT_ATOMS: atom_id res chain seq x y z
N MET A 1 -17.31 35.06 -40.42
CA MET A 1 -15.85 34.86 -40.25
C MET A 1 -15.40 34.48 -38.83
N SER A 2 -16.28 34.23 -37.84
CA SER A 2 -15.85 33.92 -36.46
C SER A 2 -15.66 32.42 -36.13
N GLY A 3 -16.08 31.50 -37.01
CA GLY A 3 -15.96 30.06 -36.78
C GLY A 3 -14.55 29.49 -37.03
N LEU A 4 -13.78 30.11 -37.94
CA LEU A 4 -12.45 29.64 -38.34
C LEU A 4 -11.41 29.90 -37.24
N VAL A 5 -11.50 31.05 -36.57
CA VAL A 5 -10.59 31.46 -35.48
C VAL A 5 -10.76 30.55 -34.26
N LYS A 6 -12.01 30.20 -33.91
CA LYS A 6 -12.28 29.27 -32.80
C LYS A 6 -11.66 27.90 -33.07
N LYS A 7 -11.82 27.34 -34.28
CA LYS A 7 -11.23 26.05 -34.67
C LYS A 7 -9.69 26.04 -34.65
N LEU A 8 -9.05 27.17 -34.95
CA LEU A 8 -7.59 27.30 -34.90
C LEU A 8 -7.06 27.31 -33.46
N VAL A 9 -7.75 28.00 -32.54
CA VAL A 9 -7.39 28.06 -31.12
C VAL A 9 -7.64 26.73 -30.40
N THR A 10 -8.69 25.99 -30.76
CA THR A 10 -8.94 24.66 -30.16
C THR A 10 -7.92 23.61 -30.60
N ARG A 11 -7.34 23.75 -31.80
CA ARG A 11 -6.27 22.84 -32.27
C ARG A 11 -4.90 23.16 -31.66
N SER A 12 -4.61 24.42 -31.34
CA SER A 12 -3.32 24.80 -30.73
C SER A 12 -3.22 24.39 -29.26
N LEU A 13 -4.34 24.37 -28.51
CA LEU A 13 -4.38 23.92 -27.11
C LEU A 13 -4.20 22.41 -26.92
N SER A 14 -4.43 21.59 -27.96
CA SER A 14 -4.24 20.14 -27.88
C SER A 14 -2.76 19.72 -27.88
N VAL A 15 -1.86 20.56 -28.41
CA VAL A 15 -0.42 20.23 -28.52
C VAL A 15 0.35 20.54 -27.23
N ALA A 16 -0.14 21.48 -26.41
CA ALA A 16 0.50 21.83 -25.13
C ALA A 16 0.34 20.75 -24.04
N GLY A 17 -0.65 19.86 -24.17
CA GLY A 17 -0.98 18.85 -23.15
C GLY A 17 -0.01 17.66 -23.04
N LYS A 18 1.06 17.60 -23.85
CA LYS A 18 1.98 16.45 -23.90
C LYS A 18 3.40 16.73 -23.42
N TRP A 19 3.65 17.89 -22.80
CA TRP A 19 4.99 18.28 -22.31
C TRP A 19 5.13 18.21 -20.79
N GLN A 20 4.22 17.53 -20.09
CA GLN A 20 4.48 17.17 -18.71
C GLN A 20 5.45 15.98 -18.69
N HIS A 21 6.74 16.26 -18.51
CA HIS A 21 7.75 15.25 -18.19
C HIS A 21 7.35 14.61 -16.86
N GLN A 22 6.55 13.55 -16.93
CA GLN A 22 6.15 12.81 -15.74
C GLN A 22 7.40 12.10 -15.21
N GLN A 23 7.82 12.48 -14.00
CA GLN A 23 8.98 11.89 -13.36
C GLN A 23 8.79 10.37 -13.27
N LEU A 24 9.71 9.60 -13.88
CA LEU A 24 9.77 8.17 -13.70
C LEU A 24 10.25 7.88 -12.27
N ARG A 25 9.34 7.46 -11.40
CA ARG A 25 9.67 7.10 -10.02
C ARG A 25 10.10 5.63 -9.98
N ARG A 26 11.41 5.40 -9.86
CA ARG A 26 12.02 4.07 -9.67
C ARG A 26 12.12 3.71 -8.19
N LEU A 27 11.03 3.84 -7.45
CA LEU A 27 11.03 3.58 -6.01
C LEU A 27 9.72 2.91 -5.61
N ASN A 28 9.84 1.70 -5.06
CA ASN A 28 8.77 1.01 -4.37
C ASN A 28 9.26 0.73 -2.95
N ILE A 29 8.42 1.03 -1.97
CA ILE A 29 8.65 0.71 -0.55
C ILE A 29 7.58 -0.27 -0.08
N HIS A 30 7.88 -1.04 0.96
CA HIS A 30 6.90 -1.95 1.53
C HIS A 30 5.78 -1.20 2.26
N GLU A 31 4.63 -1.85 2.42
CA GLU A 31 3.45 -1.28 3.09
C GLU A 31 3.79 -0.77 4.49
N TYR A 32 4.50 -1.57 5.28
CA TYR A 32 4.87 -1.20 6.65
C TYR A 32 5.77 0.05 6.71
N GLN A 33 6.71 0.20 5.76
CA GLN A 33 7.63 1.34 5.70
C GLN A 33 6.89 2.62 5.33
N GLY A 34 5.96 2.52 4.37
CA GLY A 34 5.11 3.64 3.98
C GLY A 34 4.20 4.07 5.13
N ALA A 35 3.56 3.11 5.80
CA ALA A 35 2.70 3.39 6.95
C ALA A 35 3.48 4.05 8.09
N GLU A 36 4.66 3.53 8.46
CA GLU A 36 5.51 4.10 9.49
C GLU A 36 5.92 5.54 9.15
N LEU A 37 6.36 5.79 7.91
CA LEU A 37 6.74 7.12 7.45
C LEU A 37 5.56 8.09 7.53
N MET A 38 4.40 7.70 7.01
CA MET A 38 3.18 8.52 7.06
C MET A 38 2.76 8.83 8.51
N GLY A 39 2.80 7.83 9.38
CA GLY A 39 2.50 7.98 10.80
C GLY A 39 3.43 8.97 11.52
N LYS A 40 4.74 8.96 11.19
CA LYS A 40 5.72 9.94 11.73
C LYS A 40 5.36 11.39 11.40
N TYR A 41 4.62 11.63 10.32
CA TYR A 41 4.17 12.97 9.91
C TYR A 41 2.69 13.24 10.24
N GLY A 42 2.11 12.47 11.17
CA GLY A 42 0.76 12.72 11.69
C GLY A 42 -0.38 12.26 10.78
N VAL A 43 -0.09 11.49 9.72
CA VAL A 43 -1.13 10.87 8.90
C VAL A 43 -1.71 9.68 9.65
N ASN A 44 -3.04 9.61 9.76
CA ASN A 44 -3.70 8.46 10.36
C ASN A 44 -3.48 7.20 9.51
N VAL A 45 -2.80 6.21 10.09
CA VAL A 45 -2.50 4.92 9.46
C VAL A 45 -2.89 3.78 10.40
N PRO A 46 -3.27 2.60 9.88
CA PRO A 46 -3.48 1.44 10.72
C PRO A 46 -2.23 1.10 11.53
N LYS A 47 -2.40 0.77 12.81
CA LYS A 47 -1.30 0.25 13.64
C LYS A 47 -0.80 -1.07 13.05
N GLY A 48 0.51 -1.23 12.98
CA GLY A 48 1.15 -2.37 12.33
C GLY A 48 2.59 -2.52 12.78
N VAL A 49 3.08 -3.75 12.74
CA VAL A 49 4.47 -4.10 13.02
C VAL A 49 4.92 -5.17 12.02
N ALA A 50 6.13 -5.02 11.50
CA ALA A 50 6.75 -6.01 10.64
C ALA A 50 7.54 -7.01 11.49
N VAL A 51 7.32 -8.29 11.23
CA VAL A 51 8.01 -9.39 11.91
C VAL A 51 8.79 -10.21 10.89
N SER A 52 10.03 -10.54 11.21
CA SER A 52 10.94 -11.32 10.35
C SER A 52 11.07 -12.79 10.77
N SER A 53 10.72 -13.11 12.02
CA SER A 53 10.76 -14.46 12.57
C SER A 53 9.43 -14.80 13.24
N LEU A 54 9.18 -16.10 13.42
CA LEU A 54 7.99 -16.57 14.16
C LEU A 54 8.10 -16.29 15.66
N ASP A 55 9.31 -16.26 16.20
CA ASP A 55 9.55 -16.03 17.63
C ASP A 55 9.17 -14.59 18.03
N ASP A 56 9.33 -13.64 17.10
CA ASP A 56 8.97 -12.23 17.34
C ASP A 56 7.46 -11.98 17.33
N VAL A 57 6.65 -12.91 16.80
CA VAL A 57 5.20 -12.71 16.61
C VAL A 57 4.48 -12.49 17.93
N LYS A 58 4.75 -13.33 18.95
CA LYS A 58 4.08 -13.22 20.25
C LYS A 58 4.40 -11.89 20.92
N ASN A 59 5.68 -11.53 20.98
CA ASN A 59 6.13 -10.27 21.54
C ASN A 59 5.51 -9.07 20.80
N ALA A 60 5.43 -9.14 19.47
CA ALA A 60 4.83 -8.10 18.65
C ALA A 60 3.33 -7.92 18.93
N ILE A 61 2.59 -9.02 19.11
CA ILE A 61 1.17 -9.00 19.47
C ILE A 61 0.98 -8.39 20.85
N GLU A 62 1.73 -8.85 21.86
CA GLU A 62 1.62 -8.37 23.23
C GLU A 62 1.94 -6.86 23.36
N GLN A 63 2.93 -6.38 22.61
CA GLN A 63 3.36 -4.98 22.67
C GLN A 63 2.46 -4.03 21.88
N VAL A 64 2.02 -4.45 20.69
CA VAL A 64 1.34 -3.55 19.74
C VAL A 64 -0.18 -3.72 19.77
N PHE A 65 -0.66 -4.92 20.08
CA PHE A 65 -2.07 -5.30 20.00
C PHE A 65 -2.59 -6.02 21.25
N PRO A 66 -2.30 -5.55 22.48
CA PRO A 66 -2.61 -6.30 23.71
C PRO A 66 -4.10 -6.61 23.92
N ASN A 67 -5.00 -5.77 23.37
CA ASN A 67 -6.44 -5.86 23.58
C ASN A 67 -7.22 -6.22 22.31
N GLU A 68 -6.55 -6.52 21.21
CA GLU A 68 -7.22 -6.82 19.94
C GLU A 68 -7.65 -8.28 19.87
N THR A 69 -8.87 -8.52 19.39
CA THR A 69 -9.44 -9.86 19.22
C THR A 69 -9.33 -10.37 17.78
N GLU A 70 -8.96 -9.49 16.85
CA GLU A 70 -8.82 -9.79 15.43
C GLU A 70 -7.63 -9.02 14.86
N LEU A 71 -6.77 -9.72 14.12
CA LEU A 71 -5.56 -9.19 13.50
C LEU A 71 -5.51 -9.54 12.02
N VAL A 72 -4.83 -8.71 11.24
CA VAL A 72 -4.60 -8.99 9.81
C VAL A 72 -3.13 -9.27 9.56
N VAL A 73 -2.81 -10.48 9.15
CA VAL A 73 -1.46 -10.87 8.75
C VAL A 73 -1.29 -10.63 7.25
N LYS A 74 -0.34 -9.77 6.89
CA LYS A 74 -0.07 -9.41 5.48
C LYS A 74 1.37 -9.71 5.10
N SER A 75 1.53 -10.49 4.03
CA SER A 75 2.82 -10.67 3.36
C SER A 75 3.36 -9.33 2.85
N GLN A 76 4.66 -9.10 3.11
CA GLN A 76 5.36 -7.90 2.68
C GLN A 76 6.14 -8.18 1.39
N ILE A 77 5.55 -7.84 0.25
CA ILE A 77 6.16 -7.97 -1.09
C ILE A 77 5.88 -6.71 -1.92
N LEU A 78 6.75 -6.40 -2.87
CA LEU A 78 6.58 -5.27 -3.81
C LEU A 78 5.74 -5.69 -5.01
N ALA A 79 4.55 -6.24 -4.74
CA ALA A 79 3.58 -6.67 -5.74
C ALA A 79 2.14 -6.50 -5.23
N GLY A 80 1.21 -6.25 -6.15
CA GLY A 80 -0.23 -6.26 -5.88
C GLY A 80 -0.81 -7.68 -5.82
N GLY A 81 -2.11 -7.79 -5.55
CA GLY A 81 -2.84 -9.08 -5.66
C GLY A 81 -2.57 -10.10 -4.54
N ARG A 82 -1.93 -9.69 -3.45
CA ARG A 82 -1.53 -10.56 -2.33
C ARG A 82 -2.65 -11.47 -1.80
N GLY A 83 -3.88 -10.95 -1.65
CA GLY A 83 -5.00 -11.73 -1.13
C GLY A 83 -5.36 -12.96 -1.99
N LEU A 84 -5.16 -12.88 -3.31
CA LEU A 84 -5.40 -13.98 -4.25
C LEU A 84 -4.11 -14.75 -4.60
N GLY A 85 -2.98 -14.36 -4.02
CA GLY A 85 -1.69 -15.03 -4.24
C GLY A 85 -1.65 -16.42 -3.61
N THR A 86 -0.68 -17.23 -4.04
CA THR A 86 -0.48 -18.59 -3.51
C THR A 86 0.98 -18.77 -3.15
N PHE A 87 1.23 -19.30 -1.95
CA PHE A 87 2.53 -19.81 -1.54
C PHE A 87 2.66 -21.28 -1.95
N ARG A 88 3.87 -21.83 -1.88
CA ARG A 88 4.10 -23.26 -2.18
C ARG A 88 3.31 -24.21 -1.28
N VAL A 89 2.98 -23.77 -0.07
CA VAL A 89 2.38 -24.59 0.99
C VAL A 89 1.01 -24.07 1.46
N SER A 90 0.58 -22.89 1.02
CA SER A 90 -0.65 -22.24 1.48
C SER A 90 -1.18 -21.24 0.47
N SER A 91 -2.44 -20.84 0.61
CA SER A 91 -3.08 -19.84 -0.26
C SER A 91 -3.35 -18.54 0.49
N GLY A 92 -3.32 -17.43 -0.22
CA GLY A 92 -3.58 -16.09 0.30
C GLY A 92 -2.36 -15.48 1.00
N GLY A 93 -1.98 -14.28 0.61
CA GLY A 93 -0.96 -13.45 1.26
C GLY A 93 -1.51 -12.42 2.25
N VAL A 94 -2.82 -12.46 2.51
CA VAL A 94 -3.54 -11.61 3.48
C VAL A 94 -4.55 -12.48 4.20
N HIS A 95 -4.45 -12.56 5.53
CA HIS A 95 -5.31 -13.39 6.37
C HIS A 95 -5.85 -12.60 7.55
N ILE A 96 -7.12 -12.79 7.86
CA ILE A 96 -7.72 -12.33 9.11
C ILE A 96 -7.55 -13.47 10.12
N VAL A 97 -7.03 -13.14 11.30
CA VAL A 97 -6.73 -14.09 12.36
C VAL A 97 -7.47 -13.64 13.61
N THR A 98 -8.22 -14.55 14.24
CA THR A 98 -8.99 -14.27 15.46
C THR A 98 -8.24 -14.75 16.70
N GLY A 99 -8.58 -14.16 17.86
CA GLY A 99 -7.88 -14.33 19.14
C GLY A 99 -7.61 -15.77 19.56
N ASP A 100 -8.48 -16.72 19.21
CA ASP A 100 -8.30 -18.13 19.54
C ASP A 100 -7.09 -18.78 18.84
N THR A 101 -6.57 -18.15 17.79
CA THR A 101 -5.48 -18.67 16.97
C THR A 101 -4.10 -18.15 17.43
N PHE A 102 -4.05 -17.03 18.14
CA PHE A 102 -2.79 -16.35 18.50
C PHE A 102 -2.64 -16.02 19.99
N ARG A 103 -3.62 -16.39 20.83
CA ARG A 103 -3.51 -16.39 22.28
C ARG A 103 -2.85 -17.66 22.81
#